data_AF-A0A3L6SJB3-F1
#
_entry.id   AF-A0A3L6SJB3-F1
#
_cell.length_a   1.000
_cell.length_b   1.000
_cell.length_c   1.000
_cell.angle_alpha   90.00
_cell.angle_beta   90.00
_cell.angle_gamma   90.00
#
_symmetry.space_group_name_H-M   'P 1'
#
loop_
_entity.id
_entity.type
_entity.pdbx_description
1 polymer ?
#
loop_
_entity_poly.entity_id
_entity_poly.type
_entity_poly.pdbx_seq_one_letter_code
_entity_poly.pdbx_strand_id
1 'polypeptide(L)' 'MAAMVFIRKTIENVETYMALTEADVEEEYRRAGKLHKYEPAKELDKRFARIIKKYPPPQGLFIPNLDRYLSSLDDDDDE' A
#
# COMPACT_ATOMS: atom_id res chain seq x y z
N MET A 1 -20.57 3.80 -5.32
CA MET A 1 -19.81 3.70 -6.60
C MET A 1 -18.40 3.23 -6.29
N ALA A 2 -17.78 2.40 -7.14
CA ALA A 2 -16.44 1.84 -6.92
C ALA A 2 -15.35 2.91 -6.71
N ALA A 3 -15.45 4.06 -7.40
CA ALA A 3 -14.53 5.19 -7.21
C ALA A 3 -14.50 5.70 -5.76
N MET A 4 -15.67 5.88 -5.15
CA MET A 4 -15.77 6.34 -3.76
C MET A 4 -15.20 5.31 -2.78
N VAL A 5 -15.37 4.01 -3.06
CA VAL A 5 -14.81 2.94 -2.21
C VAL A 5 -13.29 2.96 -2.29
N PHE A 6 -12.73 3.06 -3.51
CA PHE A 6 -11.28 3.18 -3.71
C PHE A 6 -10.72 4.41 -2.99
N ILE A 7 -11.25 5.61 -3.27
CA ILE A 7 -10.77 6.87 -2.67
C ILE A 7 -10.84 6.79 -1.14
N ARG A 8 -11.97 6.32 -0.59
CA ARG A 8 -12.13 6.17 0.87
C ARG A 8 -11.09 5.21 1.45
N LYS A 9 -10.88 4.05 0.83
CA LYS A 9 -9.92 3.05 1.32
C LYS A 9 -8.49 3.53 1.25
N THR A 10 -8.17 4.31 0.23
CA THR A 10 -6.88 4.98 0.10
C THR A 10 -6.67 6.00 1.22
N ILE A 11 -7.65 6.88 1.47
CA ILE A 11 -7.58 7.87 2.55
C ILE A 11 -7.43 7.19 3.91
N GLU A 12 -8.29 6.21 4.23
CA GLU A 12 -8.22 5.45 5.49
C GLU A 12 -6.84 4.80 5.68
N ASN A 13 -6.24 4.28 4.61
CA ASN A 13 -4.93 3.64 4.67
C ASN A 13 -3.80 4.66 4.92
N VAL A 14 -3.82 5.80 4.22
CA VAL A 14 -2.84 6.87 4.42
C VAL A 14 -2.97 7.47 5.81
N GLU A 15 -4.18 7.75 6.29
CA GLU A 15 -4.43 8.24 7.65
C GLU A 15 -3.91 7.27 8.71
N THR A 16 -4.16 5.96 8.52
CA THR A 16 -3.63 4.92 9.41
C THR A 16 -2.10 4.94 9.40
N TYR A 17 -1.48 4.97 8.22
CA TYR A 17 -0.02 4.99 8.11
C TYR A 17 0.61 6.25 8.73
N MET A 18 0.02 7.42 8.51
CA MET A 18 0.48 8.69 9.08
C MET A 18 0.35 8.74 10.61
N ALA A 19 -0.50 7.88 11.20
CA ALA A 19 -0.64 7.74 12.64
C ALA A 19 0.36 6.73 13.26
N LEU A 20 1.05 5.93 12.44
CA LEU A 20 2.05 4.96 12.90
C LEU A 20 3.45 5.59 12.92
N THR A 21 4.25 5.18 13.90
CA THR A 21 5.69 5.45 13.88
C THR A 21 6.42 4.41 13.01
N GLU A 22 7.65 4.70 12.62
CA GLU A 22 8.50 3.74 11.90
C GLU A 22 8.65 2.42 12.68
N ALA A 23 8.80 2.50 14.01
CA ALA A 23 8.89 1.34 14.89
C ALA A 23 7.59 0.51 14.93
N ASP A 24 6.42 1.16 14.84
CA ASP A 24 5.15 0.43 14.77
C ASP A 24 5.04 -0.35 13.45
N VAL A 25 5.48 0.25 12.34
CA VAL A 25 5.50 -0.42 11.03
C VAL A 25 6.51 -1.56 11.03
N GLU A 26 7.71 -1.35 11.56
CA GLU A 26 8.72 -2.41 11.72
C GLU A 26 8.18 -3.57 12.57
N GLU A 27 7.45 -3.26 13.64
CA GLU A 27 6.77 -4.23 14.49
C GLU A 27 5.72 -5.03 13.70
N GLU A 28 4.92 -4.39 12.83
CA GLU A 28 3.99 -5.07 11.91
C GLU A 28 4.70 -6.08 11.01
N TYR A 29 5.81 -5.67 10.38
CA TYR A 29 6.58 -6.53 9.49
C TYR A 29 7.24 -7.70 10.24
N ARG A 30 7.78 -7.45 11.43
CA ARG A 30 8.36 -8.49 12.28
C ARG A 30 7.29 -9.49 12.75
N ARG A 31 6.08 -9.04 13.12
CA ARG A 31 4.95 -9.95 13.45
C ARG A 31 4.52 -10.79 12.26
N ALA A 32 4.63 -10.24 11.05
CA ALA A 32 4.34 -10.98 9.82
C ALA A 32 5.48 -11.92 9.38
N GLY A 33 6.62 -11.95 10.08
CA GLY A 33 7.81 -12.70 9.66
C GLY A 33 8.50 -12.13 8.40
N LYS A 34 8.14 -10.91 8.00
CA LYS A 34 8.58 -10.25 6.76
C LYS A 34 9.51 -9.07 7.00
N LEU A 35 10.15 -8.98 8.18
CA LEU A 35 11.05 -7.86 8.52
C LEU A 35 12.14 -7.62 7.47
N HIS A 36 12.65 -8.67 6.83
CA HIS A 36 13.64 -8.60 5.74
C HIS A 36 13.12 -7.89 4.46
N LYS A 37 11.80 -7.75 4.30
CA LYS A 37 11.15 -7.02 3.18
C LYS A 37 10.76 -5.60 3.56
N TYR A 38 10.97 -5.18 4.82
CA TYR A 38 10.66 -3.84 5.26
C TYR A 38 11.65 -2.84 4.65
N GLU A 39 11.12 -1.91 3.85
CA GLU A 39 11.89 -0.83 3.23
C GLU A 39 11.15 0.50 3.46
N PRO A 40 11.55 1.31 4.46
CA PRO A 40 10.81 2.52 4.84
C PRO A 40 10.56 3.47 3.66
N ALA A 41 11.55 3.60 2.77
CA ALA A 41 11.48 4.48 1.60
C ALA A 41 10.42 4.06 0.56
N LYS A 42 10.02 2.77 0.54
CA LYS A 42 9.02 2.23 -0.38
C LYS A 42 7.71 1.83 0.30
N GLU A 43 7.63 1.96 1.62
CA GLU A 43 6.49 1.43 2.40
C GLU A 43 5.16 2.03 1.96
N LEU A 44 5.14 3.35 1.70
CA LEU A 44 3.95 4.01 1.21
C LEU A 44 3.53 3.45 -0.15
N ASP A 45 4.47 3.26 -1.08
CA ASP A 45 4.21 2.70 -2.41
C ASP A 45 3.64 1.28 -2.31
N LYS A 46 4.23 0.42 -1.47
CA LYS A 46 3.75 -0.95 -1.19
C LYS A 46 2.32 -0.95 -0.62
N ARG A 47 2.02 -0.04 0.31
CA ARG A 47 0.67 0.10 0.89
C ARG A 47 -0.36 0.52 -0.16
N PHE A 48 -0.04 1.50 -1.00
CA PHE A 48 -0.91 1.91 -2.11
C PHE A 48 -1.15 0.75 -3.08
N ALA A 49 -0.10 0.00 -3.40
CA ALA A 49 -0.18 -1.14 -4.30
C ALA A 49 -1.13 -2.24 -3.75
N ARG A 50 -1.02 -2.56 -2.46
CA ARG A 50 -1.94 -3.49 -1.77
C ARG A 50 -3.40 -2.99 -1.81
N ILE A 51 -3.63 -1.68 -1.69
CA ILE A 51 -4.97 -1.07 -1.82
C ILE A 51 -5.51 -1.19 -3.25
N ILE A 52 -4.69 -0.92 -4.27
CA ILE A 52 -5.08 -1.07 -5.68
C ILE A 52 -5.44 -2.54 -5.99
N LYS A 53 -4.65 -3.51 -5.50
CA LYS A 53 -4.92 -4.95 -5.66
C LYS A 53 -6.25 -5.36 -4.99
N LYS A 54 -6.53 -4.84 -3.79
CA LYS A 54 -7.73 -5.19 -3.00
C LYS A 54 -8.99 -4.45 -3.42
N TYR A 55 -8.85 -3.20 -3.85
CA TYR A 55 -9.91 -2.31 -4.29
C TYR A 55 -9.52 -1.72 -5.64
N PRO A 56 -9.64 -2.49 -6.73
CA PRO A 56 -9.24 -2.00 -8.04
C PRO A 56 -10.03 -0.73 -8.40
N PRO A 57 -9.34 0.32 -8.88
CA PRO A 57 -10.00 1.55 -9.28
C PRO A 57 -10.94 1.28 -10.47
N PRO A 58 -12.06 2.00 -10.57
CA PRO A 58 -12.91 1.90 -11.76
C PRO A 58 -12.16 2.36 -13.01
N GLN A 59 -12.53 1.76 -14.14
CA GLN A 59 -11.95 2.07 -15.44
C GLN A 59 -12.12 3.57 -15.76
N GLY A 60 -11.04 4.23 -16.18
CA GLY A 60 -11.02 5.67 -16.49
C GLY A 60 -10.72 6.59 -15.32
N LEU A 61 -10.57 6.08 -14.08
CA LEU A 61 -10.04 6.87 -12.97
C LEU A 61 -8.53 7.04 -13.13
N PHE A 62 -8.07 8.28 -13.28
CA PHE A 62 -6.64 8.58 -13.33
C PHE A 62 -6.01 8.42 -11.95
N ILE A 63 -5.00 7.56 -11.85
CA ILE A 63 -4.15 7.41 -10.67
C ILE A 63 -2.74 7.85 -11.05
N PRO A 64 -2.23 8.95 -10.46
CA PRO A 64 -0.84 9.34 -10.65
C PRO A 64 0.11 8.22 -10.25
N ASN A 65 1.14 7.95 -11.05
CA ASN A 65 2.17 6.95 -10.76
C ASN A 65 1.65 5.52 -10.54
N LEU A 66 0.51 5.15 -11.14
CA LEU A 66 -0.06 3.80 -11.02
C LEU A 66 0.95 2.69 -11.32
N ASP A 67 1.74 2.83 -12.39
CA ASP A 67 2.74 1.84 -12.80
C ASP A 67 3.83 1.65 -11.73
N ARG A 68 4.25 2.72 -11.04
CA ARG A 68 5.21 2.67 -9.93
C ARG A 68 4.65 1.93 -8.72
N TYR A 69 3.36 2.12 -8.43
CA TYR A 69 2.72 1.38 -7.34
C TYR A 69 2.60 -0.10 -7.69
N LEU A 70 2.14 -0.42 -8.90
CA LEU A 70 1.99 -1.81 -9.33
C LEU A 70 3.32 -2.57 -9.36
N SER A 71 4.44 -1.95 -9.76
CA SER A 71 5.76 -2.58 -9.69
C SER A 71 6.22 -2.89 -8.26
N SER A 72 5.63 -2.24 -7.25
CA SER A 72 5.92 -2.54 -5.83
C SER A 72 5.18 -3.77 -5.30
N LEU A 73 4.21 -4.33 -6.06
CA LEU A 73 3.58 -5.62 -5.74
C LEU A 73 4.51 -6.78 -6.06
N ASP A 74 5.24 -6.69 -7.17
CA ASP A 74 6.12 -7.77 -7.64
C ASP A 74 7.24 -8.03 -6.62
N ASP A 75 7.83 -6.97 -6.02
CA ASP A 75 8.83 -7.07 -4.94
C ASP A 75 8.29 -7.71 -3.63
N ASP A 76 6.97 -7.73 -3.43
CA ASP A 76 6.31 -8.18 -2.19
C ASP A 76 5.80 -9.63 -2.30
N ASP A 77 5.42 -10.06 -3.51
CA ASP A 77 4.84 -11.38 -3.87
C ASP A 77 5.90 -12.46 -4.21
N ASP A 78 7.21 -12.16 -4.17
CA ASP A 78 8.27 -13.19 -4.26
C ASP A 78 8.20 -14.16 -3.06
N GLU A 79 7.56 -15.32 -3.29
CA GLU A 79 7.56 -16.54 -2.47
C GLU A 79 8.13 -17.70 -3.31
#